data_AF-A0A537V9F9-F1
#
_entry.id   AF-A0A537V9F9-F1
#
_cell.length_a   1.000
_cell.length_b   1.000
_cell.length_c   1.000
_cell.angle_alpha   90.00
_cell.angle_beta   90.00
_cell.angle_gamma   90.00
#
_symmetry.space_group_name_H-M   'P 1'
#
loop_
_entity.id
_entity.type
_entity.pdbx_description
1 polymer ?
#
loop_
_entity_poly.entity_id
_entity_poly.type
_entity_poly.pdbx_seq_one_letter_code
_entity_poly.pdbx_strand_id
1 'polypeptide(L)'
;ELLYVLGADEIDLPDTGLAFVVYQGHHGDRGAARADVVLPGCAYTEKDAIYVNTEGRVQLARKAVFPPGEAREDWAILRALSGALRRPLSFDSLSELRHMMRAAHPVFGDIDHIAPAPWGAFGETGPVGSEPFAYPVADFYRTDPISRASPTMAQCSELFGGNPETQPRTGTHG
;
A
#
# COMPACT_ATOMS: atom_id res chain seq x y z
N GLU A 1 3.00 6.72 -23.64
CA GLU A 1 3.11 7.10 -22.22
C GLU A 1 3.19 5.84 -21.38
N LEU A 2 3.74 5.89 -20.15
CA LEU A 2 3.89 4.73 -19.27
C LEU A 2 3.32 5.06 -17.89
N LEU A 3 2.54 4.13 -17.35
CA LEU A 3 2.04 4.18 -15.97
C LEU A 3 2.62 2.99 -15.20
N TYR A 4 3.33 3.28 -14.11
CA TYR A 4 3.86 2.25 -13.20
C TYR A 4 3.02 2.23 -11.91
N VAL A 5 2.32 1.13 -11.68
CA VAL A 5 1.39 0.93 -10.57
C VAL A 5 2.05 0.00 -9.55
N LEU A 6 2.50 0.55 -8.43
CA LEU A 6 3.14 -0.22 -7.35
C LEU A 6 2.10 -0.56 -6.27
N GLY A 7 1.53 -1.76 -6.34
CA GLY A 7 0.59 -2.32 -5.35
C GLY A 7 -0.67 -1.48 -5.13
N ALA A 8 -1.04 -0.64 -6.10
CA ALA A 8 -2.19 0.24 -5.99
C ALA A 8 -3.40 -0.37 -6.71
N ASP A 9 -4.38 -0.80 -5.91
CA ASP A 9 -5.65 -1.38 -6.37
C ASP A 9 -6.88 -0.55 -5.99
N GLU A 10 -6.72 0.49 -5.15
CA GLU A 10 -7.80 1.41 -4.77
C GLU A 10 -8.01 2.56 -5.76
N ILE A 11 -7.21 2.59 -6.82
CA ILE A 11 -7.34 3.59 -7.87
C ILE A 11 -8.21 3.02 -8.97
N ASP A 12 -9.29 3.72 -9.31
CA ASP A 12 -9.87 3.58 -10.62
C ASP A 12 -8.83 4.09 -11.59
N LEU A 13 -8.11 3.15 -12.22
CA LEU A 13 -7.18 3.48 -13.28
C LEU A 13 -8.00 4.28 -14.30
N PRO A 14 -7.62 5.55 -14.58
CA PRO A 14 -8.39 6.35 -15.52
C PRO A 14 -8.47 5.60 -16.85
N ASP A 15 -9.34 6.04 -17.76
CA ASP A 15 -9.22 5.62 -19.14
C ASP A 15 -7.86 6.11 -19.65
N THR A 16 -6.80 5.33 -19.39
CA THR A 16 -5.41 5.71 -19.70
C THR A 16 -5.17 5.62 -21.21
N GLY A 17 -6.22 5.41 -22.00
CA GLY A 17 -6.16 5.26 -23.45
C GLY A 17 -5.13 4.21 -23.84
N LEU A 18 -4.06 4.68 -24.48
CA LEU A 18 -2.95 3.87 -25.00
C LEU A 18 -1.72 3.84 -24.07
N ALA A 19 -1.83 4.26 -22.80
CA ALA A 19 -0.70 4.19 -21.89
C ALA A 19 -0.33 2.72 -21.61
N PHE A 20 0.97 2.44 -21.66
CA PHE A 20 1.51 1.14 -21.29
C PHE A 20 1.54 1.02 -19.76
N VAL A 21 0.80 0.07 -19.20
CA VAL A 21 0.60 -0.09 -17.76
C VAL A 21 1.44 -1.26 -17.24
N VAL A 22 2.36 -0.95 -16.33
CA VAL A 22 3.12 -1.95 -15.56
C VAL A 22 2.53 -2.02 -14.16
N TYR A 23 2.04 -3.18 -13.75
CA TYR A 23 1.60 -3.42 -12.38
C TYR A 23 2.64 -4.26 -11.64
N GLN A 24 3.16 -3.74 -10.53
CA GLN A 24 4.00 -4.47 -9.59
C GLN A 24 3.24 -4.67 -8.29
N GLY A 25 2.88 -5.91 -7.97
CA GLY A 25 2.11 -6.22 -6.76
C GLY A 25 2.09 -7.72 -6.48
N HIS A 26 1.45 -8.11 -5.37
CA HIS A 26 1.44 -9.50 -4.91
C HIS A 26 0.06 -10.17 -5.04
N HIS A 27 -1.03 -9.40 -5.06
CA HIS A 27 -2.36 -9.87 -5.46
C HIS A 27 -2.74 -9.23 -6.79
N GLY A 28 -3.41 -9.98 -7.65
CA GLY A 28 -3.97 -9.48 -8.90
C GLY A 28 -5.43 -9.10 -8.70
N ASP A 29 -5.70 -7.86 -8.31
CA ASP A 29 -7.06 -7.31 -8.19
C ASP A 29 -7.30 -6.26 -9.30
N ARG A 30 -7.83 -5.08 -8.98
CA ARG A 30 -8.23 -4.07 -9.97
C ARG A 30 -7.05 -3.53 -10.76
N GLY A 31 -5.91 -3.29 -10.11
CA GLY A 31 -4.72 -2.71 -10.74
C GLY A 31 -4.06 -3.67 -11.73
N ALA A 32 -4.05 -4.97 -11.41
CA ALA A 32 -3.48 -6.00 -12.27
C ALA A 32 -4.33 -6.31 -13.49
N ALA A 33 -5.67 -6.25 -13.38
CA ALA A 33 -6.59 -6.61 -14.46
C ALA A 33 -6.41 -5.74 -15.73
N ARG A 34 -5.89 -4.52 -15.57
CA ARG A 34 -5.62 -3.59 -16.67
C ARG A 34 -4.19 -3.63 -17.19
N ALA A 35 -3.27 -4.30 -16.51
CA ALA A 35 -1.85 -4.20 -16.79
C ALA A 35 -1.47 -4.87 -18.11
N ASP A 36 -0.59 -4.23 -18.88
CA ASP A 36 0.08 -4.86 -20.03
C ASP A 36 1.18 -5.83 -19.56
N VAL A 37 1.82 -5.49 -18.44
CA VAL A 37 2.85 -6.31 -17.78
C VAL A 37 2.61 -6.37 -16.28
N VAL A 38 2.66 -7.57 -15.73
CA VAL A 38 2.61 -7.82 -14.29
C VAL A 38 3.98 -8.28 -13.79
N LEU A 39 4.49 -7.59 -12.76
CA LEU A 39 5.73 -7.92 -12.06
C LEU A 39 5.38 -8.42 -10.64
N PRO A 40 5.54 -9.72 -10.35
CA PRO A 40 5.09 -10.28 -9.08
C PRO A 40 6.01 -9.85 -7.92
N GLY A 41 5.48 -9.03 -7.01
CA GLY A 41 6.11 -8.59 -5.78
C GLY A 41 5.82 -9.51 -4.59
N CYS A 42 6.44 -9.22 -3.44
CA CYS A 42 6.22 -9.95 -2.19
C CYS A 42 5.06 -9.35 -1.37
N ALA A 43 4.28 -10.20 -0.70
CA ALA A 43 3.37 -9.77 0.37
C ALA A 43 4.14 -9.29 1.62
N TYR A 44 3.45 -8.65 2.57
CA TYR A 44 4.09 -8.08 3.76
C TYR A 44 4.79 -9.13 4.67
N THR A 45 4.34 -10.39 4.64
CA THR A 45 4.91 -11.51 5.39
C THR A 45 6.13 -12.15 4.70
N GLU A 46 6.43 -11.75 3.47
CA GLU A 46 7.41 -12.40 2.58
C GLU A 46 8.70 -11.59 2.38
N LYS A 47 8.83 -10.44 3.07
CA LYS A 47 9.93 -9.50 2.90
C LYS A 47 10.31 -8.82 4.22
N ASP A 48 11.58 -8.43 4.32
CA ASP A 48 12.03 -7.54 5.38
C ASP A 48 11.74 -6.09 4.98
N ALA A 49 10.76 -5.45 5.61
CA ALA A 49 10.26 -4.14 5.22
C ALA A 49 10.24 -3.15 6.38
N ILE A 50 10.25 -1.86 6.04
CA ILE A 50 10.01 -0.77 6.97
C ILE A 50 8.60 -0.23 6.70
N TYR A 51 7.80 -0.11 7.76
CA TYR A 51 6.50 0.55 7.73
C TYR A 51 6.50 1.74 8.69
N VAL A 52 5.71 2.76 8.40
CA VAL A 52 5.51 3.90 9.31
C VAL A 52 4.01 3.98 9.61
N ASN A 53 3.66 3.99 10.89
CA ASN A 53 2.27 4.09 11.31
C ASN A 53 1.79 5.56 11.42
N THR A 54 0.53 5.77 11.80
CA THR A 54 -0.10 7.09 11.85
C THR A 54 0.44 8.03 12.93
N GLU A 55 1.09 7.51 13.97
CA GLU A 55 1.80 8.31 14.98
C GLU A 55 3.24 8.63 14.57
N GLY A 56 3.68 8.18 13.38
CA GLY A 56 5.02 8.44 12.84
C GLY A 56 6.10 7.47 13.33
N ARG A 57 5.73 6.36 13.98
CA ARG A 57 6.69 5.34 14.43
C ARG A 57 7.14 4.47 13.27
N VAL A 58 8.46 4.35 13.11
CA VAL A 58 9.08 3.45 12.14
C VAL A 58 9.16 2.04 12.71
N GLN A 59 8.63 1.05 12.00
CA GLN A 59 8.55 -0.33 12.43
C GLN A 59 9.22 -1.26 11.42
N LEU A 60 9.86 -2.32 11.92
CA LEU A 60 10.50 -3.33 11.09
C LEU A 60 9.64 -4.58 11.00
N ALA A 61 9.16 -4.89 9.79
CA ALA A 61 8.61 -6.20 9.48
C ALA A 61 9.75 -7.16 9.14
N ARG A 62 9.63 -8.40 9.61
CA ARG A 62 10.56 -9.48 9.30
C ARG A 62 9.89 -10.51 8.41
N LYS A 63 10.65 -11.02 7.43
CA LYS A 63 10.20 -12.10 6.58
C LYS A 63 9.87 -13.34 7.40
N ALA A 64 8.63 -13.81 7.29
CA ALA A 64 8.13 -15.01 7.95
C ALA A 64 8.14 -16.22 7.02
N VAL A 65 7.84 -16.01 5.72
CA VAL A 65 7.80 -17.06 4.70
C VAL A 65 8.49 -16.58 3.42
N PHE A 66 8.84 -17.49 2.52
CA PHE A 66 9.37 -17.13 1.21
C PHE A 66 8.24 -16.77 0.25
N PRO A 67 8.45 -15.82 -0.67
CA PRO A 67 7.44 -15.47 -1.66
C PRO A 67 7.16 -16.66 -2.61
N PRO A 68 5.91 -16.80 -3.09
CA PRO A 68 5.53 -17.91 -3.94
C PRO A 68 6.12 -17.79 -5.35
N GLY A 69 6.50 -18.93 -5.93
CA GLY A 69 6.94 -19.02 -7.32
C GLY A 69 8.13 -18.11 -7.64
N GLU A 70 7.93 -17.23 -8.63
CA GLU A 70 8.98 -16.31 -9.10
C GLU A 70 8.85 -14.89 -8.54
N ALA A 71 7.98 -14.66 -7.55
CA ALA A 71 7.88 -13.37 -6.90
C ALA A 71 9.22 -12.94 -6.27
N ARG A 72 9.46 -11.63 -6.24
CA ARG A 72 10.70 -11.02 -5.75
C ARG A 72 10.38 -9.83 -4.84
N GLU A 73 11.32 -9.50 -3.96
CA GLU A 73 11.18 -8.31 -3.12
C GLU A 73 11.09 -7.05 -3.98
N ASP A 74 10.20 -6.12 -3.60
CA ASP A 74 9.80 -5.01 -4.46
C ASP A 74 10.97 -4.11 -4.88
N TRP A 75 11.89 -3.86 -3.95
CA TRP A 75 13.08 -3.06 -4.22
C TRP A 75 14.01 -3.75 -5.23
N ALA A 76 14.08 -5.08 -5.22
CA ALA A 76 14.94 -5.85 -6.11
C ALA A 76 14.38 -5.83 -7.54
N ILE A 77 13.06 -5.85 -7.70
CA ILE A 77 12.39 -5.65 -9.00
C ILE A 77 12.75 -4.28 -9.57
N LEU A 78 12.58 -3.22 -8.78
CA LEU A 78 12.92 -1.85 -9.20
C LEU A 78 14.42 -1.70 -9.51
N ARG A 79 15.28 -2.33 -8.72
CA ARG A 79 16.73 -2.33 -8.95
C ARG A 79 17.10 -3.05 -10.24
N ALA A 80 16.51 -4.21 -10.53
CA ALA A 80 16.73 -4.93 -11.77
C ALA A 80 16.21 -4.15 -12.98
N LEU A 81 14.99 -3.58 -12.88
CA LEU A 81 14.39 -2.74 -13.91
C LEU A 81 15.27 -1.53 -14.23
N SER A 82 15.83 -0.86 -13.21
CA SER A 82 16.75 0.26 -13.40
C SER A 82 17.98 -0.12 -14.23
N GLY A 83 18.51 -1.34 -14.02
CA GLY A 83 19.61 -1.89 -14.81
C GLY A 83 19.21 -2.18 -16.25
N ALA A 84 18.04 -2.79 -16.47
CA ALA A 84 17.49 -3.04 -17.81
C ALA A 84 17.26 -1.75 -18.61
N LEU A 85 16.87 -0.67 -17.92
CA LEU A 85 16.72 0.67 -18.49
C LEU A 85 18.05 1.43 -18.65
N ARG A 86 19.19 0.79 -18.35
CA ARG A 86 20.54 1.38 -18.41
C ARG A 86 20.69 2.63 -17.52
N ARG A 87 19.94 2.68 -16.41
CA ARG A 87 19.98 3.72 -15.39
C ARG A 87 20.01 3.08 -14.00
N PRO A 88 21.06 2.31 -13.68
CA PRO A 88 21.08 1.51 -12.46
C PRO A 88 21.00 2.39 -11.22
N LEU A 89 20.16 1.99 -10.26
CA LEU A 89 20.16 2.57 -8.92
C LEU A 89 21.47 2.25 -8.20
N SER A 90 21.89 3.14 -7.30
CA SER A 90 23.21 3.12 -6.63
C SER A 90 23.29 2.22 -5.39
N PHE A 91 22.49 1.15 -5.33
CA PHE A 91 22.50 0.16 -4.26
C PHE A 91 22.28 -1.22 -4.85
N ASP A 92 22.90 -2.25 -4.28
CA ASP A 92 22.77 -3.66 -4.70
C ASP A 92 22.27 -4.56 -3.55
N SER A 93 22.04 -4.00 -2.37
CA SER A 93 21.47 -4.72 -1.23
C SER A 93 20.41 -3.91 -0.47
N LEU A 94 19.54 -4.61 0.26
CA LEU A 94 18.58 -3.99 1.16
C LEU A 94 19.25 -3.14 2.25
N SER A 95 20.45 -3.53 2.71
CA SER A 95 21.23 -2.79 3.71
C SER A 95 21.67 -1.43 3.17
N GLU A 96 22.19 -1.39 1.94
CA GLU A 96 22.58 -0.15 1.26
C GLU A 96 21.37 0.74 0.98
N LEU A 97 20.26 0.16 0.52
CA LEU A 97 19.01 0.90 0.35
C LEU A 97 18.57 1.56 1.66
N ARG A 98 18.58 0.82 2.78
CA ARG A 98 18.23 1.38 4.10
C ARG A 98 19.22 2.46 4.55
N HIS A 99 20.51 2.30 4.25
CA HIS A 99 21.51 3.32 4.51
C HIS A 99 21.19 4.61 3.75
N MET A 100 20.84 4.51 2.46
CA MET A 100 20.42 5.66 1.64
C MET A 100 19.12 6.29 2.17
N MET A 101 18.13 5.49 2.56
CA MET A 101 16.89 5.99 3.16
C MET A 101 17.18 6.78 4.44
N ARG A 102 18.02 6.26 5.32
CA ARG A 102 18.42 6.94 6.57
C ARG A 102 19.23 8.21 6.30
N ALA A 103 20.10 8.20 5.29
CA ALA A 103 20.88 9.38 4.90
C ALA A 103 19.97 10.50 4.38
N ALA A 104 18.93 10.16 3.60
CA ALA A 104 17.95 11.12 3.10
C ALA A 104 16.98 11.60 4.19
N HIS A 105 16.52 10.67 5.03
CA HIS A 105 15.56 10.91 6.10
C HIS A 105 15.99 10.16 7.38
N PRO A 106 16.63 10.86 8.34
CA PRO A 106 17.19 10.25 9.56
C PRO A 106 16.20 9.40 10.37
N VAL A 107 14.90 9.75 10.32
CA VAL A 107 13.82 9.05 11.03
C VAL A 107 13.78 7.54 10.70
N PHE A 108 14.16 7.12 9.50
CA PHE A 108 14.20 5.70 9.13
C PHE A 108 15.27 4.89 9.86
N GLY A 109 16.17 5.54 10.61
CA GLY A 109 17.13 4.90 11.51
C GLY A 109 16.61 4.66 12.93
N ASP A 110 15.52 5.33 13.32
CA ASP A 110 15.03 5.35 14.71
C ASP A 110 13.84 4.39 14.87
N ILE A 111 14.13 3.09 14.75
CA ILE A 111 13.12 2.02 14.81
C ILE A 111 12.44 1.99 16.18
N ASP A 112 11.12 1.83 16.18
CA ASP A 112 10.23 1.78 17.34
C ASP A 112 10.23 3.06 18.19
N HIS A 113 10.73 4.18 17.67
CA HIS A 113 10.66 5.49 18.31
C HIS A 113 9.70 6.44 17.58
N ILE A 114 9.03 7.31 18.33
CA ILE A 114 8.25 8.43 17.78
C ILE A 114 9.15 9.68 17.81
N ALA A 115 9.39 10.27 16.65
CA ALA A 115 10.01 11.58 16.55
C ALA A 115 8.95 12.68 16.74
N PRO A 116 9.07 13.55 17.75
CA PRO A 116 8.15 14.68 17.92
C PRO A 116 8.24 15.63 16.72
N ALA A 117 7.11 15.91 16.08
CA ALA A 117 7.02 16.93 15.06
C ALA A 117 6.57 18.26 15.67
N PRO A 118 7.21 19.40 15.36
CA PRO A 118 6.69 20.70 15.76
C PRO A 118 5.35 20.94 15.08
N TRP A 119 4.42 21.56 15.80
CA TRP A 119 3.14 21.97 15.21
C TRP A 119 3.38 23.05 14.16
N GLY A 120 3.01 22.76 12.91
CA GLY A 120 3.12 23.67 11.79
C GLY A 120 1.76 24.23 11.36
N ALA A 121 1.77 25.23 10.48
CA ALA A 121 0.57 25.57 9.72
C ALA A 121 0.24 24.41 8.77
N PHE A 122 -1.01 23.99 8.73
CA PHE A 122 -1.51 22.96 7.81
C PHE A 122 -2.85 23.38 7.22
N GLY A 123 -3.12 22.91 6.00
CA GLY A 123 -4.31 23.28 5.23
C GLY A 123 -4.17 24.62 4.52
N GLU A 124 -4.99 24.80 3.48
CA GLU A 124 -5.14 26.04 2.73
C GLU A 124 -6.60 26.49 2.80
N THR A 125 -6.86 27.80 2.74
CA THR A 125 -8.25 28.27 2.64
C THR A 125 -8.84 27.84 1.29
N GLY A 126 -9.98 27.17 1.31
CA GLY A 126 -10.71 26.74 0.12
C GLY A 126 -12.22 26.85 0.33
N PRO A 127 -13.00 26.84 -0.77
CA PRO A 127 -14.46 26.77 -0.68
C PRO A 127 -14.88 25.48 0.03
N VAL A 128 -15.84 25.60 0.95
CA VAL A 128 -16.44 24.44 1.64
C VAL A 128 -17.66 24.00 0.85
N GLY A 129 -17.67 22.74 0.41
CA GLY A 129 -18.81 22.12 -0.24
C GLY A 129 -19.97 21.87 0.75
N SER A 130 -21.17 21.64 0.23
CA SER A 130 -22.35 21.33 1.05
C SER A 130 -22.48 19.83 1.39
N GLU A 131 -21.58 19.00 0.87
CA GLU A 131 -21.59 17.57 1.04
C GLU A 131 -21.33 17.19 2.51
N PRO A 132 -22.13 16.27 3.08
CA PRO A 132 -21.86 15.76 4.42
C PRO A 132 -20.56 14.95 4.44
N PHE A 133 -19.90 14.90 5.59
CA PHE A 133 -18.81 13.96 5.79
C PHE A 133 -19.29 12.52 5.61
N ALA A 134 -18.58 11.77 4.77
CA ALA A 134 -18.79 10.35 4.58
C ALA A 134 -17.58 9.58 5.11
N TYR A 135 -17.82 8.39 5.64
CA TYR A 135 -16.75 7.48 6.01
C TYR A 135 -16.12 6.91 4.73
N PRO A 136 -14.80 7.06 4.50
CA PRO A 136 -14.18 6.67 3.23
C PRO A 136 -14.07 5.16 3.05
N VAL A 137 -14.24 4.37 4.11
CA VAL A 137 -14.15 2.90 4.06
C VAL A 137 -15.57 2.31 4.04
N ALA A 138 -16.02 1.92 2.85
CA ALA A 138 -17.36 1.35 2.68
C ALA A 138 -17.51 -0.05 3.29
N ASP A 139 -16.45 -0.87 3.23
CA ASP A 139 -16.40 -2.21 3.80
C ASP A 139 -15.08 -2.40 4.55
N PHE A 140 -15.17 -2.43 5.88
CA PHE A 140 -14.02 -2.62 6.77
C PHE A 140 -13.29 -3.94 6.54
N TYR A 141 -14.00 -4.98 6.07
CA TYR A 141 -13.40 -6.30 5.87
C TYR A 141 -12.73 -6.44 4.50
N ARG A 142 -12.86 -5.45 3.60
CA ARG A 142 -12.41 -5.57 2.19
C ARG A 142 -11.66 -4.33 1.71
N THR A 143 -10.78 -3.81 2.55
CA THR A 143 -10.09 -2.51 2.34
C THR A 143 -8.86 -2.57 1.45
N ASP A 144 -8.30 -3.76 1.22
CA ASP A 144 -7.05 -3.94 0.48
C ASP A 144 -7.08 -5.24 -0.36
N PRO A 145 -6.09 -5.45 -1.25
CA PRO A 145 -6.06 -6.64 -2.10
C PRO A 145 -5.98 -7.96 -1.32
N ILE A 146 -5.34 -7.98 -0.15
CA ILE A 146 -5.19 -9.18 0.68
C ILE A 146 -6.55 -9.58 1.25
N SER A 147 -7.24 -8.63 1.86
CA SER A 147 -8.55 -8.83 2.47
C SER A 147 -9.62 -9.11 1.40
N ARG A 148 -9.56 -8.46 0.23
CA ARG A 148 -10.47 -8.76 -0.88
C ARG A 148 -10.28 -10.15 -1.49
N ALA A 149 -9.06 -10.67 -1.49
CA ALA A 149 -8.77 -12.04 -1.92
C ALA A 149 -9.10 -13.09 -0.83
N SER A 150 -9.38 -12.67 0.40
CA SER A 150 -9.64 -13.58 1.53
C SER A 150 -11.09 -14.08 1.55
N PRO A 151 -11.34 -15.40 1.47
CA PRO A 151 -12.69 -15.94 1.60
C PRO A 151 -13.28 -15.73 3.01
N THR A 152 -12.44 -15.72 4.05
CA THR A 152 -12.88 -15.43 5.42
C THR A 152 -13.39 -14.00 5.54
N MET A 153 -12.68 -13.03 4.95
CA MET A 153 -13.11 -11.65 4.97
C MET A 153 -14.35 -11.40 4.11
N ALA A 154 -14.51 -12.15 3.01
CA ALA A 154 -15.76 -12.15 2.25
C ALA A 154 -16.96 -12.59 3.13
N GLN A 155 -16.80 -13.67 3.91
CA GLN A 155 -17.83 -14.11 4.86
C GLN A 155 -18.08 -13.08 5.97
N CYS A 156 -17.04 -12.43 6.49
CA CYS A 156 -17.21 -11.35 7.46
C CYS A 156 -17.99 -10.17 6.88
N SER A 157 -17.71 -9.77 5.64
CA SER A 157 -18.47 -8.73 4.94
C SER A 157 -19.94 -9.12 4.75
N GLU A 158 -20.23 -10.36 4.38
CA GLU A 158 -21.62 -10.84 4.24
C GLU A 158 -22.38 -10.83 5.57
N LEU A 159 -21.73 -11.22 6.67
CA LEU A 159 -22.36 -11.32 7.99
C LEU A 159 -22.46 -9.98 8.73
N PHE A 160 -21.44 -9.13 8.58
CA PHE A 160 -21.23 -7.93 9.40
C PHE A 160 -21.07 -6.64 8.59
N GLY A 161 -20.82 -6.72 7.28
CA GLY A 161 -20.66 -5.58 6.38
C GLY A 161 -21.98 -4.96 5.89
N GLY A 162 -23.12 -5.45 6.38
CA GLY A 162 -24.45 -4.93 6.05
C GLY A 162 -24.60 -3.44 6.37
N ASN A 163 -25.13 -2.71 5.38
CA ASN A 163 -25.46 -1.29 5.40
C ASN A 163 -25.99 -0.84 6.79
N PRO A 164 -25.46 0.24 7.40
CA PRO A 164 -25.93 0.78 8.68
C PRO A 164 -27.45 1.07 8.76
N GLU A 165 -28.15 1.05 7.62
CA GLU A 165 -29.61 1.18 7.52
C GLU A 165 -30.38 -0.14 7.65
N THR A 166 -29.73 -1.29 7.46
CA THR A 166 -30.39 -2.62 7.39
C THR A 166 -30.16 -3.52 8.62
N GLN A 167 -29.19 -3.17 9.48
CA GLN A 167 -28.99 -3.86 10.75
C GLN A 167 -29.74 -3.11 11.88
N PRO A 168 -30.65 -3.77 12.62
CA PRO A 168 -31.23 -3.16 13.81
C PRO A 168 -30.09 -2.85 14.79
N ARG A 169 -29.92 -1.56 15.11
CA ARG A 169 -29.01 -1.10 16.17
C ARG A 169 -29.45 -1.76 17.48
N THR A 170 -28.88 -2.91 17.82
CA THR A 170 -29.09 -3.54 19.12
C THR A 170 -28.33 -2.70 20.14
N GLY A 171 -29.05 -1.77 20.77
CA GLY A 171 -28.49 -0.87 21.76
C GLY A 171 -27.88 -1.65 22.92
N THR A 172 -26.56 -1.57 23.07
CA THR A 172 -25.85 -1.83 24.33
C THR A 172 -24.52 -1.09 24.36
N HIS A 173 -24.51 0.25 24.25
CA HIS A 173 -23.51 1.13 24.86
C HIS A 173 -24.21 2.48 25.13
N GLY A 174 -24.17 2.93 26.38
CA GLY A 174 -25.01 4.01 26.95
C GLY A 174 -24.75 5.40 26.42
#